data_AF-A0A1B2LXQ5-F1
#
_entry.id   AF-A0A1B2LXQ5-F1
#
_cell.length_a   1.000
_cell.length_b   1.000
_cell.length_c   1.000
_cell.angle_alpha   90.00
_cell.angle_beta   90.00
_cell.angle_gamma   90.00
#
_symmetry.space_group_name_H-M   'P 1'
#
loop_
_entity.id
_entity.type
_entity.pdbx_description
1 polymer ?
#
loop_
_entity_poly.entity_id
_entity_poly.type
_entity_poly.pdbx_seq_one_letter_code
_entity_poly.pdbx_strand_id
1 'polypeptide(L)'
;MTIPQQQMINALVVHHDELVNYIHRRFGNRNFAIEVVQETCLRILTKKRDDFNSLHAALPLLKHISLQLAIDLYRRDQVRRQYIDEDLDWSEQVEIVAEQRLTLPELSLAKQQYQHIVVQAIHALPEACQEVFILTQLYHLTQHEAAAELGISRAMINKHLNRALQLLVPILFQQQDHIAS
;
A
#
# COMPACT_ATOMS: atom_id res chain seq x y z
N MET A 1 0.89 1.88 29.97
CA MET A 1 -0.33 2.71 29.98
C MET A 1 -1.13 2.36 28.74
N THR A 2 -2.29 1.73 28.91
CA THR A 2 -3.22 1.37 27.83
C THR A 2 -4.00 2.61 27.37
N ILE A 3 -4.32 2.72 26.07
CA ILE A 3 -5.20 3.79 25.59
C ILE A 3 -6.65 3.40 25.93
N PRO A 4 -7.43 4.23 26.64
CA PRO A 4 -8.83 3.94 26.91
C PRO A 4 -9.63 3.80 25.61
N GLN A 5 -10.48 2.78 25.51
CA GLN A 5 -11.34 2.53 24.35
C GLN A 5 -12.15 3.77 23.92
N GLN A 6 -12.59 4.58 24.88
CA GLN A 6 -13.35 5.81 24.63
C GLN A 6 -12.50 6.91 23.95
N GLN A 7 -11.21 6.98 24.25
CA GLN A 7 -10.28 7.87 23.55
C GLN A 7 -10.05 7.40 22.10
N MET A 8 -10.04 6.09 21.88
CA MET A 8 -9.93 5.50 20.54
C MET A 8 -11.18 5.79 19.70
N ILE A 9 -12.37 5.63 20.27
CA ILE A 9 -13.65 5.93 19.61
C ILE A 9 -13.73 7.42 19.24
N ASN A 10 -13.37 8.32 20.18
CA ASN A 10 -13.36 9.75 19.90
C ASN A 10 -12.35 10.10 18.79
N ALA A 11 -11.13 9.55 18.84
CA ALA A 11 -10.15 9.76 17.80
C ALA A 11 -10.62 9.22 16.44
N LEU A 12 -11.32 8.09 16.42
CA LEU A 12 -11.86 7.50 15.21
C LEU A 12 -12.96 8.36 14.58
N VAL A 13 -13.85 8.94 15.38
CA VAL A 13 -14.88 9.88 14.88
C VAL A 13 -14.25 11.17 14.36
N VAL A 14 -13.29 11.75 15.10
CA VAL A 14 -12.63 13.00 14.72
C VAL A 14 -11.76 12.84 13.46
N HIS A 15 -11.06 11.72 13.34
CA HIS A 15 -10.09 11.49 12.27
C HIS A 15 -10.62 10.55 11.17
N HIS A 16 -11.93 10.32 11.09
CA HIS A 16 -12.52 9.41 10.10
C HIS A 16 -12.09 9.76 8.67
N ASP A 17 -12.29 11.01 8.26
CA ASP A 17 -11.94 11.47 6.90
C ASP A 17 -10.43 11.48 6.68
N GLU A 18 -9.65 11.73 7.73
CA GLU A 18 -8.19 11.64 7.67
C GLU A 18 -7.74 10.20 7.41
N LEU A 19 -8.38 9.20 8.04
CA LEU A 19 -8.11 7.78 7.82
C LEU A 19 -8.55 7.34 6.42
N VAL A 20 -9.73 7.75 5.96
CA VAL A 20 -10.21 7.45 4.59
C VAL A 20 -9.25 8.03 3.56
N ASN A 21 -8.83 9.29 3.72
CA ASN A 21 -7.86 9.92 2.82
C ASN A 21 -6.49 9.25 2.88
N TYR A 22 -6.05 8.83 4.08
CA TYR A 22 -4.79 8.13 4.28
C TYR A 22 -4.76 6.78 3.53
N ILE A 23 -5.85 6.00 3.59
CA ILE A 23 -5.96 4.73 2.85
C ILE A 23 -6.17 5.00 1.35
N HIS A 24 -7.03 5.94 0.99
CA HIS A 24 -7.29 6.28 -0.42
C HIS A 24 -6.02 6.70 -1.16
N ARG A 25 -5.15 7.53 -0.56
CA ARG A 25 -3.87 7.93 -1.17
C ARG A 25 -2.92 6.75 -1.44
N ARG A 26 -3.06 5.64 -0.71
CA ARG A 26 -2.19 4.45 -0.82
C ARG A 26 -2.75 3.38 -1.76
N PHE A 27 -4.07 3.29 -1.86
CA PHE A 27 -4.74 2.22 -2.62
C PHE A 27 -5.55 2.73 -3.83
N GLY A 28 -5.66 4.04 -4.04
CA GLY A 28 -6.32 4.66 -5.20
C GLY A 28 -7.85 4.57 -5.20
N ASN A 29 -8.46 3.58 -4.53
CA ASN A 29 -9.91 3.36 -4.52
C ASN A 29 -10.55 3.94 -3.25
N ARG A 30 -11.47 4.91 -3.42
CA ARG A 30 -12.16 5.56 -2.30
C ARG A 30 -13.19 4.66 -1.61
N ASN A 31 -13.89 3.80 -2.35
CA ASN A 31 -14.86 2.87 -1.78
C ASN A 31 -14.16 1.82 -0.92
N PHE A 32 -13.03 1.30 -1.41
CA PHE A 32 -12.16 0.42 -0.64
C PHE A 32 -11.66 1.10 0.64
N ALA A 33 -11.23 2.36 0.55
CA ALA A 33 -10.78 3.11 1.72
C ALA A 33 -11.89 3.29 2.78
N ILE A 34 -13.12 3.54 2.35
CA ILE A 34 -14.28 3.64 3.25
C ILE A 34 -14.55 2.29 3.92
N GLU A 35 -14.54 1.20 3.17
CA GLU A 35 -14.73 -0.17 3.69
C GLU A 35 -13.68 -0.52 4.75
N VAL A 36 -12.39 -0.26 4.47
CA VAL A 36 -11.29 -0.46 5.41
C VAL A 36 -11.50 0.33 6.70
N VAL A 37 -11.89 1.60 6.59
CA VAL A 37 -12.11 2.44 7.77
C VAL A 37 -13.33 1.96 8.56
N GLN A 38 -14.41 1.55 7.90
CA GLN A 38 -15.57 0.96 8.57
C GLN A 38 -15.20 -0.33 9.31
N GLU A 39 -14.41 -1.21 8.70
CA GLU A 39 -13.92 -2.42 9.36
C GLU A 39 -12.99 -2.08 10.53
N THR A 40 -12.19 -1.03 10.40
CA THR A 40 -11.41 -0.49 11.53
C THR A 40 -12.34 -0.07 12.67
N CYS A 41 -13.43 0.66 12.39
CA CYS A 41 -14.42 1.05 13.39
C CYS A 41 -15.00 -0.17 14.12
N LEU A 42 -15.44 -1.17 13.36
CA LEU A 42 -16.00 -2.40 13.91
C LEU A 42 -14.98 -3.12 14.81
N ARG A 43 -13.73 -3.21 14.39
CA ARG A 43 -12.66 -3.85 15.16
C ARG A 43 -12.33 -3.10 16.46
N ILE A 44 -12.40 -1.78 16.48
CA ILE A 44 -12.23 -0.96 17.69
C ILE A 44 -13.42 -1.09 18.64
N LEU A 45 -14.65 -1.15 18.10
CA LEU A 45 -15.88 -1.28 18.89
C LEU A 45 -16.04 -2.67 19.52
N THR A 46 -15.53 -3.71 18.85
CA THR A 46 -15.64 -5.11 19.30
C THR A 46 -14.48 -5.59 20.18
N LYS A 47 -13.32 -4.93 20.14
CA LYS A 47 -12.17 -5.28 21.01
C LYS A 47 -12.39 -4.88 22.48
N LYS A 48 -11.89 -5.70 23.40
CA LYS A 48 -11.92 -5.43 24.85
C LYS A 48 -10.89 -4.36 25.24
N ARG A 49 -11.18 -3.63 26.32
CA ARG A 49 -10.44 -2.44 26.81
C ARG A 49 -8.92 -2.63 26.99
N ASP A 50 -8.43 -3.85 27.17
CA ASP A 50 -7.03 -4.12 27.55
C ASP A 50 -6.10 -4.47 26.37
N ASP A 51 -6.62 -4.53 25.14
CA ASP A 51 -5.83 -4.98 23.98
C ASP A 51 -5.03 -3.87 23.27
N PHE A 52 -5.22 -2.60 23.63
CA PHE A 52 -4.54 -1.46 22.99
C PHE A 52 -3.28 -1.08 23.78
N ASN A 53 -2.27 -1.95 23.70
CA ASN A 53 -0.99 -1.73 24.35
C ASN A 53 -0.08 -0.78 23.54
N SER A 54 0.31 0.32 24.20
CA SER A 54 1.53 1.12 24.01
C SER A 54 1.91 1.52 22.59
N LEU A 55 1.19 2.50 22.03
CA LEU A 55 1.77 3.56 21.21
C LEU A 55 1.25 4.89 21.77
N HIS A 56 2.10 5.90 21.92
CA HIS A 56 1.81 7.11 22.72
C HIS A 56 0.66 8.01 22.18
N ALA A 57 -0.06 7.61 21.11
CA ALA A 57 -1.20 8.35 20.59
C ALA A 57 -2.21 7.44 19.87
N ALA A 58 -3.50 7.79 19.93
CA ALA A 58 -4.60 7.04 19.31
C ALA A 58 -4.55 7.06 17.77
N LEU A 59 -4.24 8.21 17.15
CA LEU A 59 -4.24 8.36 15.69
C LEU A 59 -3.18 7.50 14.96
N PRO A 60 -1.91 7.45 15.39
CA PRO A 60 -0.92 6.54 14.80
C PRO A 60 -1.33 5.07 14.90
N LEU A 61 -1.96 4.67 16.01
CA LEU A 61 -2.46 3.30 16.17
C LEU A 61 -3.64 3.03 15.23
N LEU A 62 -4.57 3.97 15.07
CA LEU A 62 -5.65 3.86 14.09
C LEU A 62 -5.12 3.74 12.65
N LYS A 63 -4.14 4.58 12.27
CA LYS A 63 -3.48 4.49 10.95
C LYS A 63 -2.83 3.13 10.73
N HIS A 64 -2.15 2.60 11.74
CA HIS A 64 -1.52 1.28 11.67
C HIS A 64 -2.55 0.15 11.53
N ILE A 65 -3.62 0.16 12.32
CA ILE A 65 -4.69 -0.85 12.25
C ILE A 65 -5.41 -0.79 10.89
N SER A 66 -5.78 0.41 10.43
CA SER A 66 -6.41 0.59 9.11
C SER A 66 -5.50 0.13 7.98
N LEU A 67 -4.19 0.39 8.06
CA LEU A 67 -3.24 -0.05 7.04
C LEU A 67 -3.08 -1.57 7.00
N GLN A 68 -2.98 -2.22 8.16
CA GLN A 68 -2.93 -3.68 8.27
C GLN A 68 -4.21 -4.31 7.68
N LEU A 69 -5.38 -3.80 8.04
CA LEU A 69 -6.66 -4.26 7.48
C LEU A 69 -6.73 -4.04 5.96
N ALA A 70 -6.25 -2.90 5.46
CA ALA A 70 -6.18 -2.63 4.03
C ALA A 70 -5.32 -3.64 3.29
N ILE A 71 -4.15 -3.99 3.83
CA ILE A 71 -3.25 -4.99 3.24
C ILE A 71 -3.92 -6.37 3.22
N ASP A 72 -4.54 -6.78 4.32
CA ASP A 72 -5.25 -8.05 4.42
C ASP A 72 -6.38 -8.16 3.38
N LEU A 73 -7.21 -7.12 3.29
CA LEU A 73 -8.34 -7.07 2.35
C LEU A 73 -7.85 -7.03 0.89
N TYR A 74 -6.80 -6.26 0.62
CA TYR A 74 -6.19 -6.18 -0.71
C TYR A 74 -5.58 -7.51 -1.15
N ARG A 75 -4.86 -8.21 -0.26
CA ARG A 75 -4.29 -9.53 -0.55
C ARG A 75 -5.39 -10.55 -0.87
N ARG A 76 -6.51 -10.51 -0.14
CA ARG A 76 -7.69 -11.36 -0.44
C ARG A 76 -8.31 -11.06 -1.79
N ASP A 77 -8.39 -9.78 -2.16
CA ASP A 77 -8.90 -9.36 -3.47
C ASP A 77 -7.96 -9.80 -4.61
N GLN A 78 -6.64 -9.68 -4.42
CA GLN A 78 -5.64 -10.16 -5.38
C GLN A 78 -5.70 -11.68 -5.59
N VAL A 79 -5.83 -12.48 -4.52
CA VAL A 79 -6.01 -13.92 -4.65
C VAL A 79 -7.31 -14.24 -5.39
N ARG A 80 -8.42 -13.55 -5.07
CA ARG A 80 -9.69 -13.72 -5.79
C ARG A 80 -9.57 -13.33 -7.27
N ARG A 81 -8.85 -12.27 -7.59
CA ARG A 81 -8.53 -11.84 -8.96
C ARG A 81 -7.72 -12.89 -9.70
N GLN A 82 -6.69 -13.48 -9.08
CA GLN A 82 -5.89 -14.57 -9.65
C GLN A 82 -6.69 -15.84 -9.97
N TYR A 83 -7.75 -16.15 -9.22
CA TYR A 83 -8.66 -17.28 -9.52
C TYR A 83 -9.70 -16.95 -10.61
N ILE A 84 -9.99 -15.68 -10.86
CA ILE A 84 -10.91 -15.22 -11.91
C ILE A 84 -10.13 -14.97 -13.23
N ASP A 85 -8.81 -14.81 -13.12
CA ASP A 85 -7.85 -14.54 -14.19
C ASP A 85 -7.68 -15.67 -15.22
N GLU A 86 -8.10 -16.91 -14.92
CA GLU A 86 -8.02 -18.00 -15.90
C GLU A 86 -9.05 -17.86 -17.04
N ASP A 87 -10.05 -16.96 -16.92
CA ASP A 87 -11.12 -16.81 -17.93
C ASP A 87 -11.39 -15.37 -18.41
N LEU A 88 -10.68 -14.33 -17.94
CA LEU A 88 -10.97 -12.95 -18.32
C LEU A 88 -9.72 -12.11 -18.61
N ASP A 89 -9.58 -11.75 -19.88
CA ASP A 89 -8.66 -10.76 -20.47
C ASP A 89 -8.60 -9.47 -19.61
N TRP A 90 -7.42 -9.17 -19.04
CA TRP A 90 -7.25 -8.05 -18.11
C TRP A 90 -7.20 -6.70 -18.80
N SER A 91 -8.39 -6.09 -18.90
CA SER A 91 -8.56 -4.66 -19.14
C SER A 91 -8.92 -3.86 -17.87
N GLU A 92 -8.73 -4.37 -16.66
CA GLU A 92 -9.02 -3.62 -15.43
C GLU A 92 -7.83 -2.81 -14.92
N GLN A 93 -7.72 -1.64 -15.53
CA GLN A 93 -7.27 -0.35 -15.01
C GLN A 93 -6.83 -0.32 -13.54
N VAL A 94 -5.51 -0.36 -13.33
CA VAL A 94 -4.90 0.35 -12.19
C VAL A 94 -5.12 1.83 -12.43
N GLU A 95 -6.15 2.40 -11.80
CA GLU A 95 -6.40 3.84 -11.79
C GLU A 95 -5.31 4.52 -10.95
N ILE A 96 -4.17 4.79 -11.58
CA ILE A 96 -3.09 5.61 -11.02
C ILE A 96 -3.68 7.01 -10.82
N VAL A 97 -3.69 7.46 -9.57
CA VAL A 97 -4.06 8.82 -9.16
C VAL A 97 -3.35 9.82 -10.07
N ALA A 98 -4.12 10.41 -10.99
CA ALA A 98 -3.67 11.49 -11.83
C ALA A 98 -3.62 12.78 -11.01
N GLU A 99 -2.46 13.11 -10.44
CA GLU A 99 -2.18 14.50 -10.08
C GLU A 99 -1.94 15.32 -11.36
N GLN A 100 -2.60 16.48 -11.38
CA GLN A 100 -3.01 17.24 -12.56
C GLN A 100 -1.87 17.96 -13.29
N ARG A 101 -1.99 17.94 -14.63
CA ARG A 101 -1.63 18.95 -15.67
C ARG A 101 -0.23 19.58 -15.61
N LEU A 102 0.60 19.24 -16.60
CA LEU A 102 1.23 20.18 -17.56
C LEU A 102 1.48 19.41 -18.88
N THR A 103 0.85 19.84 -19.98
CA THR A 103 0.83 19.13 -21.26
C THR A 103 1.91 19.63 -22.22
N LEU A 104 2.88 18.77 -22.52
CA LEU A 104 3.34 18.55 -23.90
C LEU A 104 2.87 17.13 -24.27
N PRO A 105 2.16 16.93 -25.40
CA PRO A 105 1.61 15.61 -25.78
C PRO A 105 2.67 14.49 -25.80
N GLU A 106 3.89 14.82 -26.22
CA GLU A 106 5.03 13.90 -26.29
C GLU A 106 5.53 13.51 -24.89
N LEU A 107 5.58 14.46 -23.93
CA LEU A 107 5.94 14.17 -22.54
C LEU A 107 4.88 13.32 -21.83
N SER A 108 3.59 13.51 -22.13
CA SER A 108 2.54 12.66 -21.57
C SER A 108 2.62 11.22 -22.07
N LEU A 109 2.91 11.02 -23.36
CA LEU A 109 3.07 9.69 -23.94
C LEU A 109 4.31 8.98 -23.39
N ALA A 110 5.45 9.67 -23.35
CA ALA A 110 6.69 9.13 -22.79
C ALA A 110 6.54 8.78 -21.30
N LYS A 111 5.83 9.61 -20.53
CA LYS A 111 5.51 9.32 -19.13
C LYS A 111 4.63 8.08 -18.98
N GLN A 112 3.61 7.93 -19.81
CA GLN A 112 2.73 6.76 -19.79
C GLN A 112 3.46 5.47 -20.17
N GLN A 113 4.32 5.52 -21.20
CA GLN A 113 5.16 4.40 -21.60
C GLN A 113 6.13 3.99 -20.48
N TYR A 114 6.79 4.96 -19.86
CA TYR A 114 7.69 4.69 -18.73
C TYR A 114 6.95 4.11 -17.53
N GLN A 115 5.77 4.64 -17.18
CA GLN A 115 4.92 4.06 -16.14
C GLN A 115 4.60 2.59 -16.45
N HIS A 116 4.28 2.27 -17.70
CA HIS A 116 4.01 0.89 -18.11
C HIS A 116 5.23 -0.02 -17.94
N ILE A 117 6.42 0.44 -18.35
CA ILE A 117 7.69 -0.29 -18.20
C ILE A 117 7.99 -0.56 -16.71
N VAL A 118 7.82 0.44 -15.85
CA VAL A 118 8.05 0.29 -14.40
C VAL A 118 7.07 -0.71 -13.78
N VAL A 119 5.79 -0.63 -14.14
CA VAL A 119 4.77 -1.58 -13.65
C VAL A 119 5.12 -3.00 -14.10
N GLN A 120 5.45 -3.21 -15.38
CA GLN A 120 5.89 -4.52 -15.89
C GLN A 120 7.13 -5.04 -15.16
N ALA A 121 8.10 -4.18 -14.88
CA ALA A 121 9.31 -4.55 -14.16
C ALA A 121 9.01 -4.99 -12.72
N ILE A 122 8.06 -4.35 -12.04
CA ILE A 122 7.59 -4.76 -10.72
C ILE A 122 6.88 -6.12 -10.81
N HIS A 123 6.05 -6.35 -11.82
CA HIS A 123 5.38 -7.64 -12.04
C HIS A 123 6.33 -8.78 -12.42
N ALA A 124 7.48 -8.46 -13.02
CA ALA A 124 8.50 -9.46 -13.37
C ALA A 124 9.40 -9.85 -12.18
N LEU A 125 9.26 -9.20 -11.02
CA LEU A 125 10.01 -9.57 -9.82
C LEU A 125 9.59 -10.96 -9.32
N PRO A 126 10.51 -11.73 -8.72
CA PRO A 126 10.13 -12.92 -7.96
C PRO A 126 9.13 -12.53 -6.86
N GLU A 127 8.09 -13.35 -6.67
CA GLU A 127 6.94 -13.07 -5.77
C GLU A 127 7.37 -12.51 -4.40
N ALA A 128 8.28 -13.18 -3.70
CA ALA A 128 8.77 -12.70 -2.40
C ALA A 128 9.50 -11.34 -2.45
N CYS A 129 10.14 -10.99 -3.58
CA CYS A 129 10.76 -9.68 -3.77
C CYS A 129 9.71 -8.62 -4.12
N GLN A 130 8.73 -8.99 -4.94
CA GLN A 130 7.60 -8.14 -5.31
C GLN A 130 6.78 -7.75 -4.07
N GLU A 131 6.40 -8.71 -3.24
CA GLU A 131 5.62 -8.46 -2.02
C GLU A 131 6.36 -7.53 -1.04
N VAL A 132 7.64 -7.80 -0.79
CA VAL A 132 8.47 -6.96 0.08
C VAL A 132 8.61 -5.54 -0.48
N PHE A 133 8.81 -5.41 -1.79
CA PHE A 133 8.91 -4.12 -2.44
C PHE A 133 7.59 -3.34 -2.36
N ILE A 134 6.46 -3.99 -2.64
CA ILE A 134 5.12 -3.39 -2.55
C ILE A 134 4.83 -2.92 -1.12
N LEU A 135 5.02 -3.79 -0.13
CA LEU A 135 4.74 -3.43 1.27
C LEU A 135 5.61 -2.26 1.75
N THR A 136 6.90 -2.23 1.39
CA THR A 136 7.83 -1.21 1.90
C THR A 136 7.83 0.08 1.09
N GLN A 137 7.72 0.02 -0.24
CA GLN A 137 7.84 1.19 -1.12
C GLN A 137 6.50 1.79 -1.52
N LEU A 138 5.50 0.94 -1.80
CA LEU A 138 4.16 1.41 -2.21
C LEU A 138 3.27 1.64 -0.98
N TYR A 139 3.33 0.74 0.01
CA TYR A 139 2.55 0.86 1.25
C TYR A 139 3.33 1.44 2.42
N HIS A 140 4.59 1.82 2.24
CA HIS A 140 5.40 2.52 3.25
C HIS A 140 5.46 1.81 4.62
N LEU A 141 5.36 0.48 4.66
CA LEU A 141 5.60 -0.28 5.89
C LEU A 141 7.08 -0.21 6.23
N THR A 142 7.38 -0.12 7.52
CA THR A 142 8.73 -0.35 7.99
C THR A 142 9.15 -1.80 7.71
N GLN A 143 10.45 -2.05 7.58
CA GLN A 143 10.96 -3.41 7.42
C GLN A 143 10.53 -4.35 8.57
N HIS A 144 10.28 -3.78 9.75
CA HIS A 144 9.79 -4.54 10.90
C HIS A 144 8.32 -4.95 10.71
N GLU A 145 7.47 -4.02 10.29
CA GLU A 145 6.05 -4.32 9.99
C GLU A 145 5.93 -5.29 8.83
N ALA A 146 6.69 -5.10 7.75
CA ALA A 146 6.71 -6.02 6.62
C ALA A 146 7.20 -7.43 7.01
N ALA A 147 8.18 -7.54 7.91
CA ALA A 147 8.64 -8.83 8.45
C ALA A 147 7.53 -9.54 9.24
N ALA A 148 6.84 -8.81 10.11
CA ALA A 148 5.73 -9.35 10.90
C ALA A 148 4.57 -9.79 10.00
N GLU A 149 4.25 -8.99 8.98
CA GLU A 149 3.17 -9.23 8.03
C GLU A 149 3.42 -10.45 7.14
N LEU A 150 4.66 -10.66 6.69
CA LEU A 150 5.03 -11.77 5.81
C LEU A 150 5.48 -13.03 6.57
N GLY A 151 5.59 -12.99 7.90
CA GLY A 151 6.07 -14.11 8.69
C GLY A 151 7.54 -14.49 8.43
N ILE A 152 8.36 -13.55 7.95
CA ILE A 152 9.78 -13.75 7.63
C ILE A 152 10.70 -12.85 8.44
N SER A 153 11.99 -13.21 8.52
CA SER A 153 12.95 -12.43 9.30
C SER A 153 13.28 -11.08 8.64
N ARG A 154 13.67 -10.08 9.44
CA ARG A 154 14.16 -8.77 8.94
C ARG A 154 15.37 -8.92 8.01
N ALA A 155 16.21 -9.94 8.23
CA ALA A 155 17.32 -10.25 7.33
C ALA A 155 16.82 -10.70 5.96
N MET A 156 15.74 -11.50 5.93
CA MET A 156 15.10 -11.95 4.69
C MET A 156 14.40 -10.79 3.97
N ILE A 157 13.72 -9.89 4.70
CA ILE A 157 13.18 -8.64 4.14
C ILE A 157 14.28 -7.84 3.46
N ASN A 158 15.41 -7.59 4.13
CA ASN A 158 16.53 -6.84 3.53
C ASN A 158 17.09 -7.54 2.30
N LYS A 159 17.20 -8.88 2.31
CA LYS A 159 17.67 -9.66 1.16
C LYS A 159 16.73 -9.52 -0.03
N HIS A 160 15.42 -9.67 0.18
CA HIS A 160 14.42 -9.52 -0.87
C HIS A 160 14.32 -8.09 -1.39
N LEU A 161 14.37 -7.10 -0.49
CA LEU A 161 14.35 -5.69 -0.87
C LEU A 161 15.58 -5.30 -1.69
N ASN A 162 16.79 -5.71 -1.26
CA ASN A 162 18.01 -5.47 -2.03
C ASN A 162 17.94 -6.13 -3.41
N ARG A 163 17.41 -7.36 -3.51
CA ARG A 163 17.23 -8.04 -4.79
C ARG A 163 16.21 -7.33 -5.67
N ALA A 164 15.08 -6.87 -5.11
CA ALA A 164 14.10 -6.08 -5.84
C ALA A 164 14.72 -4.78 -6.39
N LEU A 165 15.44 -4.04 -5.54
CA LEU A 165 16.11 -2.81 -5.95
C LEU A 165 17.17 -3.06 -7.01
N GLN A 166 17.98 -4.12 -6.92
CA GLN A 166 18.96 -4.46 -7.96
C GLN A 166 18.33 -4.68 -9.34
N LEU A 167 17.12 -5.24 -9.38
CA LEU A 167 16.38 -5.48 -10.63
C LEU A 167 15.68 -4.21 -11.14
N LEU A 168 15.17 -3.37 -10.23
CA LEU A 168 14.39 -2.19 -10.59
C LEU A 168 15.23 -0.93 -10.83
N VAL A 169 16.33 -0.74 -10.09
CA VAL A 169 17.21 0.44 -10.18
C VAL A 169 17.62 0.74 -11.62
N PRO A 170 18.14 -0.20 -12.43
CA PRO A 170 18.53 0.09 -13.81
C PRO A 170 17.38 0.65 -14.66
N ILE A 171 16.16 0.18 -14.42
CA ILE A 171 14.95 0.58 -15.15
C ILE A 171 14.48 1.96 -14.67
N LEU A 172 14.58 2.22 -13.36
CA LEU A 172 14.19 3.49 -12.75
C LEU A 172 15.10 4.66 -13.14
N PHE A 173 16.40 4.41 -13.39
CA PHE A 173 17.35 5.44 -13.78
C PHE A 173 17.36 5.74 -15.29
N GLN A 174 16.75 4.88 -16.12
CA GLN A 174 16.75 5.01 -17.58
C GLN A 174 16.00 6.25 -18.12
N GLN A 175 15.17 6.92 -17.30
CA GLN A 175 14.52 8.20 -17.66
C GLN A 175 15.42 9.43 -17.48
N GLN A 176 16.49 9.37 -16.68
CA GLN A 176 17.30 10.56 -16.40
C GLN A 176 18.17 10.97 -17.60
N ASP A 177 18.57 10.01 -18.44
CA ASP A 177 19.48 10.28 -19.57
C ASP A 177 18.77 10.92 -20.78
N HIS A 178 17.45 10.71 -20.93
CA HIS A 178 16.70 11.22 -22.09
C HIS A 178 16.20 12.67 -21.95
N ILE A 179 16.31 13.29 -20.76
CA ILE A 179 15.89 14.68 -20.53
C ILE A 179 17.09 15.65 -20.65
N ALA A 180 18.33 15.12 -20.72
CA ALA A 180 19.57 15.91 -20.74
C ALA A 180 20.27 16.00 -22.12
N SER A 181 19.63 15.55 -23.21
CA SER A 181 20.10 15.70 -24.60
C SER A 181 19.03 16.34 -25.47
#